data_AF-A0A915JEX7-F1
#
_entry.id   AF-A0A915JEX7-F1
#
_cell.length_a   1.000
_cell.length_b   1.000
_cell.length_c   1.000
_cell.angle_alpha   90.00
_cell.angle_beta   90.00
_cell.angle_gamma   90.00
#
_symmetry.space_group_name_H-M   'P 1'
#
loop_
_entity.id
_entity.type
_entity.pdbx_description
1 polymer ?
#
loop_
_entity_poly.entity_id
_entity_poly.type
_entity_poly.pdbx_seq_one_letter_code
_entity_poly.pdbx_strand_id
1 'polypeptide(L)'
;STKFAKKFCSHRWVENVIVVERALEILPYFRQYVTSVEPKPTVTSFDTLEQAFKDIFLESKMEFFKTMALHLEPFLRKFQTPLPMSPFIFDEISSLHGALLRRILKSSIVDEAMTNNRLLELPKILFSNFDQAFKKKPIKFPAYSCIICTETIRN
;
A
#
# COMPACT_ATOMS: atom_id res chain seq x y z
N SER A 1 25.63 3.20 -11.16
CA SER A 1 24.63 2.85 -10.14
C SER A 1 24.28 1.37 -10.27
N THR A 2 24.34 0.59 -9.19
CA THR A 2 24.17 -0.88 -9.20
C THR A 2 22.76 -1.32 -8.73
N LYS A 3 21.90 -0.37 -8.34
CA LYS A 3 20.57 -0.64 -7.77
C LYS A 3 19.48 -0.28 -8.78
N PHE A 4 18.91 -1.31 -9.42
CA PHE A 4 17.79 -1.18 -10.35
C PHE A 4 16.45 -1.48 -9.70
N ALA A 5 15.37 -0.99 -10.31
CA ALA A 5 14.01 -1.31 -9.91
C ALA A 5 13.75 -2.83 -10.00
N LYS A 6 12.88 -3.34 -9.11
CA LYS A 6 12.49 -4.75 -9.08
C LYS A 6 11.15 -4.94 -9.78
N LYS A 7 10.97 -6.07 -10.45
CA LYS A 7 9.70 -6.39 -11.14
C LYS A 7 8.55 -6.37 -10.13
N PHE A 8 7.52 -5.59 -10.44
CA PHE A 8 6.31 -5.52 -9.64
C PHE A 8 5.26 -6.54 -10.11
N CYS A 9 4.47 -7.05 -9.18
CA CYS A 9 3.35 -7.95 -9.44
C CYS A 9 2.02 -7.32 -9.02
N SER A 10 1.11 -7.06 -9.96
CA SER A 10 -0.18 -6.41 -9.66
C SER A 10 -1.12 -7.25 -8.79
N HIS A 11 -1.02 -8.58 -8.88
CA HIS A 11 -1.91 -9.51 -8.19
C HIS A 11 -1.29 -10.12 -6.91
N ARG A 12 -0.01 -9.88 -6.62
CA ARG A 12 0.68 -10.34 -5.40
C ARG A 12 1.31 -9.19 -4.64
N TRP A 13 0.45 -8.30 -4.16
CA TRP A 13 0.82 -7.15 -3.34
C TRP A 13 1.79 -7.45 -2.19
N VAL A 14 1.70 -8.58 -1.50
CA VAL A 14 2.63 -8.95 -0.42
C VAL A 14 4.05 -9.20 -0.94
N GLU A 15 4.21 -9.77 -2.14
CA GLU A 15 5.52 -9.96 -2.77
C GLU A 15 6.14 -8.62 -3.21
N ASN A 16 5.36 -7.54 -3.25
CA ASN A 16 5.86 -6.21 -3.61
C ASN A 16 6.50 -5.45 -2.44
N VAL A 17 6.60 -6.01 -1.23
CA VAL A 17 7.32 -5.37 -0.11
C VAL A 17 8.75 -5.04 -0.54
N ILE A 18 9.49 -6.03 -1.07
CA ILE A 18 10.87 -5.85 -1.57
C ILE A 18 10.96 -4.86 -2.74
N VAL A 19 9.87 -4.75 -3.51
CA VAL A 19 9.78 -3.85 -4.67
C VAL A 19 9.67 -2.41 -4.18
N VAL A 20 8.84 -2.18 -3.16
CA VAL A 20 8.66 -0.86 -2.56
C VAL A 20 9.87 -0.43 -1.75
N GLU A 21 10.51 -1.33 -1.02
CA GLU A 21 11.80 -1.05 -0.38
C GLU A 21 12.85 -0.61 -1.40
N ARG A 22 12.96 -1.33 -2.52
CA ARG A 22 13.85 -0.91 -3.62
C ARG A 22 13.42 0.43 -4.20
N ALA A 23 12.13 0.66 -4.39
CA ALA A 23 11.60 1.90 -4.93
C ALA A 23 11.99 3.10 -4.05
N LEU A 24 11.82 2.97 -2.73
CA LEU A 24 12.22 3.99 -1.75
C LEU A 24 13.74 4.25 -1.78
N GLU A 25 14.55 3.20 -1.91
CA GLU A 25 16.01 3.35 -2.05
C GLU A 25 16.43 4.13 -3.30
N ILE A 26 15.74 3.93 -4.44
CA ILE A 26 16.12 4.55 -5.72
C ILE A 26 15.42 5.89 -5.98
N LEU A 27 14.37 6.19 -5.23
CA LEU A 27 13.56 7.41 -5.35
C LEU A 27 14.37 8.72 -5.35
N PRO A 28 15.38 8.94 -4.47
CA PRO A 28 16.15 10.19 -4.50
C PRO A 28 16.94 10.37 -5.80
N TYR A 29 17.45 9.29 -6.39
CA TYR A 29 18.15 9.35 -7.68
C TYR A 29 17.20 9.70 -8.82
N PHE A 30 15.97 9.17 -8.80
CA PHE A 30 14.95 9.57 -9.77
C PHE A 30 14.52 11.02 -9.61
N ARG A 31 14.41 11.51 -8.38
CA ARG A 31 14.10 12.92 -8.11
C ARG A 31 15.19 13.83 -8.66
N GLN A 32 16.46 13.46 -8.44
CA GLN A 32 17.60 14.17 -9.02
C GLN A 32 17.55 14.15 -10.55
N TYR A 33 17.35 12.98 -11.16
CA TYR A 33 17.26 12.82 -12.61
C TYR A 33 16.17 13.70 -13.24
N VAL A 34 14.95 13.67 -12.69
CA VAL A 34 13.81 14.48 -13.19
C VAL A 34 14.08 15.97 -13.06
N THR A 35 14.83 16.39 -12.04
CA THR A 35 15.18 17.79 -11.80
C THR A 35 16.34 18.27 -12.68
N SER A 36 17.29 17.40 -13.03
CA SER A 36 18.53 17.77 -13.71
C SER A 36 18.53 17.57 -15.22
N VAL A 37 17.60 16.79 -15.77
CA VAL A 37 17.65 16.42 -17.19
C VAL A 37 17.14 17.55 -18.09
N GLU A 38 17.98 17.97 -19.04
CA GLU A 38 17.64 18.91 -20.10
C GLU A 38 18.31 18.46 -21.42
N PRO A 39 17.61 18.47 -22.57
CA PRO A 39 16.19 18.76 -22.69
C PRO A 39 15.34 17.65 -22.05
N LYS A 40 14.18 18.02 -21.50
CA LYS A 40 13.24 17.05 -20.93
C LYS A 40 12.83 16.00 -21.97
N PRO A 41 12.98 14.69 -21.66
CA PRO A 41 12.54 13.62 -22.54
C PRO A 41 11.02 13.67 -22.78
N THR A 42 10.60 13.45 -24.03
CA THR A 42 9.16 13.42 -24.43
C THR A 42 8.53 12.04 -24.29
N VAL A 43 9.10 11.17 -23.45
CA VAL A 43 8.63 9.79 -23.26
C VAL A 43 7.65 9.70 -22.10
N THR A 44 6.63 8.85 -22.26
CA THR A 44 5.54 8.67 -21.27
C THR A 44 6.03 8.25 -19.88
N SER A 45 7.13 7.50 -19.80
CA SER A 45 7.75 7.09 -18.54
C SER A 45 8.32 8.29 -17.77
N PHE A 46 8.86 9.29 -18.47
CA PHE A 46 9.36 10.52 -17.87
C PHE A 46 8.19 11.37 -17.34
N ASP A 47 7.13 11.54 -18.12
CA ASP A 47 5.93 12.26 -17.70
C ASP A 47 5.30 11.63 -16.45
N THR A 48 5.29 10.30 -16.39
CA THR A 48 4.77 9.55 -15.24
C THR A 48 5.59 9.83 -13.98
N LEU A 49 6.92 9.85 -14.08
CA LEU A 49 7.80 10.18 -12.95
C LEU A 49 7.62 11.64 -12.53
N GLU A 50 7.57 12.58 -13.49
CA GLU A 50 7.37 13.99 -13.19
C GLU A 50 6.02 14.22 -12.48
N GLN A 51 4.96 13.53 -12.90
CA GLN A 51 3.66 13.57 -12.22
C GLN A 51 3.72 12.93 -10.83
N ALA A 52 4.40 11.80 -10.67
CA ALA A 52 4.55 11.14 -9.37
C ALA A 52 5.26 12.05 -8.36
N PHE A 53 6.31 12.77 -8.77
CA PHE A 53 7.04 13.68 -7.89
C PHE A 53 6.29 14.98 -7.54
N LYS A 54 5.15 15.28 -8.20
CA LYS A 54 4.24 16.36 -7.77
C LYS A 54 3.45 15.98 -6.52
N ASP A 55 3.37 14.69 -6.17
CA ASP A 55 2.69 14.22 -4.96
C ASP A 55 3.64 14.29 -3.74
N ILE A 56 3.37 15.24 -2.84
CA ILE A 56 4.12 15.41 -1.59
C ILE A 56 4.05 14.18 -0.67
N PHE A 57 3.05 13.31 -0.84
CA PHE A 57 2.83 12.13 -0.02
C PHE A 57 3.30 10.83 -0.68
N LEU A 58 4.04 10.89 -1.80
CA LEU A 58 4.48 9.70 -2.52
C LEU A 58 5.24 8.71 -1.62
N GLU A 59 6.25 9.21 -0.91
CA GLU A 59 7.07 8.40 0.02
C GLU A 59 6.23 7.85 1.18
N SER A 60 5.37 8.68 1.77
CA SER A 60 4.47 8.26 2.84
C SER A 60 3.47 7.19 2.39
N LYS A 61 2.97 7.27 1.15
CA LYS A 61 2.08 6.24 0.57
C LYS A 61 2.83 4.92 0.35
N MET A 62 4.08 4.98 -0.10
CA MET A 62 4.94 3.81 -0.25
C MET A 62 5.23 3.15 1.11
N GLU A 63 5.61 3.92 2.13
CA GLU A 63 5.86 3.40 3.48
C GLU A 63 4.59 2.86 4.15
N PHE A 64 3.44 3.53 3.94
CA PHE A 64 2.15 3.03 4.40
C PHE A 64 1.81 1.69 3.74
N PHE A 65 1.96 1.58 2.42
CA PHE A 65 1.75 0.32 1.70
C PHE A 65 2.66 -0.78 2.24
N LYS A 66 3.96 -0.51 2.39
CA LYS A 66 4.94 -1.46 2.92
C LYS A 66 4.52 -1.94 4.30
N THR A 67 4.15 -1.02 5.18
CA THR A 67 3.67 -1.32 6.53
C THR A 67 2.45 -2.23 6.50
N MET A 68 1.45 -1.94 5.67
CA MET A 68 0.24 -2.75 5.54
C MET A 68 0.56 -4.16 5.03
N ALA A 69 1.39 -4.26 3.98
CA ALA A 69 1.78 -5.54 3.41
C ALA A 69 2.53 -6.42 4.43
N LEU A 70 3.43 -5.84 5.23
CA LEU A 70 4.13 -6.53 6.32
C LEU A 70 3.20 -7.05 7.42
N HIS A 71 2.05 -6.40 7.67
CA HIS A 71 1.06 -6.88 8.65
C HIS A 71 0.20 -8.01 8.09
N LEU A 72 -0.12 -7.96 6.80
CA LEU A 72 -0.92 -8.98 6.13
C LEU A 72 -0.11 -10.25 5.86
N GLU A 73 1.20 -10.14 5.67
CA GLU A 73 2.05 -11.26 5.29
C GLU A 73 2.01 -12.46 6.25
N PRO A 74 2.14 -12.31 7.59
CA PRO A 74 2.06 -13.45 8.50
C PRO A 74 0.72 -14.17 8.45
N PHE A 75 -0.37 -13.39 8.37
CA PHE A 75 -1.73 -13.92 8.22
C PHE A 75 -1.85 -14.74 6.94
N LEU A 76 -1.48 -14.18 5.79
CA LEU A 76 -1.60 -14.86 4.50
C LEU A 76 -0.73 -16.12 4.44
N ARG A 77 0.51 -16.06 4.94
CA ARG A 77 1.40 -17.24 5.01
C ARG A 77 0.79 -18.35 5.87
N LYS A 78 0.17 -18.00 7.01
CA LYS A 78 -0.48 -18.97 7.90
C LYS A 78 -1.65 -19.70 7.22
N PHE A 79 -2.47 -18.98 6.45
CA PHE A 79 -3.65 -19.54 5.78
C PHE A 79 -3.40 -20.10 4.38
N GLN A 80 -2.19 -19.94 3.83
CA GLN A 80 -1.76 -20.56 2.57
C GLN A 80 -0.97 -21.86 2.79
N THR A 81 -1.27 -22.58 3.88
CA THR A 81 -0.65 -23.87 4.20
C THR A 81 -1.60 -25.02 3.83
N PRO A 82 -1.09 -26.25 3.62
CA PRO A 82 -1.94 -27.42 3.37
C PRO A 82 -2.68 -27.91 4.64
N LEU A 83 -2.48 -27.27 5.79
CA LEU A 83 -3.12 -27.63 7.05
C LEU A 83 -4.56 -27.12 7.10
N PRO A 84 -5.46 -27.76 7.87
CA PRO A 84 -6.85 -27.32 8.02
C PRO A 84 -6.93 -26.07 8.91
N MET A 85 -6.51 -24.93 8.39
CA MET A 85 -6.45 -23.67 9.14
C MET A 85 -7.81 -22.96 9.24
N SER A 86 -8.80 -23.39 8.44
CA SER A 86 -10.13 -22.75 8.37
C SER A 86 -10.80 -22.46 9.73
N PRO A 87 -10.73 -23.35 10.75
CA PRO A 87 -11.33 -23.08 12.05
C PRO A 87 -10.75 -21.85 12.77
N PHE A 88 -9.51 -21.47 12.47
CA PHE A 88 -8.79 -20.37 13.12
C PHE A 88 -8.92 -19.04 12.37
N ILE A 89 -9.61 -19.01 11.22
CA ILE A 89 -9.71 -17.81 10.37
C ILE A 89 -10.32 -16.64 11.14
N PHE A 90 -11.41 -16.88 11.86
CA PHE A 90 -12.16 -15.81 12.52
C PHE A 90 -11.31 -15.08 13.58
N ASP A 91 -10.64 -15.84 14.44
CA ASP A 91 -9.81 -15.29 15.50
C ASP A 91 -8.61 -14.51 14.94
N GLU A 92 -7.96 -15.06 13.91
CA GLU A 92 -6.81 -14.44 13.27
C GLU A 92 -7.18 -13.18 12.49
N ILE A 93 -8.32 -13.18 11.78
CA ILE A 93 -8.84 -11.98 11.11
C ILE A 93 -9.18 -10.92 12.15
N SER A 94 -9.82 -11.30 13.27
CA SER A 94 -10.19 -10.35 14.33
C SER A 94 -8.95 -9.72 14.97
N SER A 95 -7.94 -10.53 15.26
CA SER A 95 -6.64 -10.08 15.76
C SER A 95 -5.94 -9.13 14.78
N LEU A 96 -5.85 -9.50 13.50
CA LEU A 96 -5.29 -8.67 12.44
C LEU A 96 -6.05 -7.35 12.29
N HIS A 97 -7.38 -7.38 12.27
CA HIS A 97 -8.22 -6.20 12.17
C HIS A 97 -8.01 -5.26 13.36
N GLY A 98 -7.94 -5.79 14.58
CA GLY A 98 -7.62 -5.02 15.77
C GLY A 98 -6.23 -4.37 15.70
N ALA A 99 -5.22 -5.13 15.26
CA ALA A 99 -3.86 -4.62 15.10
C ALA A 99 -3.78 -3.48 14.07
N LEU A 100 -4.51 -3.59 12.95
CA LEU A 100 -4.59 -2.54 11.94
C LEU A 100 -5.32 -1.29 12.47
N LEU A 101 -6.43 -1.46 13.19
CA LEU A 101 -7.18 -0.33 13.77
C LEU A 101 -6.36 0.42 14.83
N ARG A 102 -5.54 -0.24 15.64
CA ARG A 102 -4.66 0.41 16.63
C ARG A 102 -3.61 1.35 16.03
N ARG A 103 -3.31 1.24 14.73
CA ARG A 103 -2.41 2.17 14.04
C ARG A 103 -3.09 3.51 13.71
N ILE A 104 -4.42 3.51 13.67
CA ILE A 104 -5.23 4.68 13.27
C ILE A 104 -5.96 5.26 14.49
N LEU A 105 -6.43 4.39 15.38
CA LEU A 105 -7.26 4.71 16.54
C LEU A 105 -6.48 4.52 17.85
N LYS A 106 -6.92 5.21 18.90
CA LYS A 106 -6.41 4.99 20.26
C LYS A 106 -6.68 3.54 20.69
N SER A 107 -5.68 2.92 21.32
CA SER A 107 -5.77 1.53 21.80
C SER A 107 -6.99 1.29 22.67
N SER A 108 -7.31 2.22 23.57
CA SER A 108 -8.47 2.13 24.48
C SER A 108 -9.80 1.90 23.75
N ILE A 109 -10.02 2.57 22.62
CA ILE A 109 -11.25 2.43 21.81
C ILE A 109 -11.31 1.05 21.16
N VAL A 110 -10.15 0.56 20.69
CA VAL A 110 -10.05 -0.76 20.05
C VAL A 110 -10.22 -1.87 21.07
N ASP A 111 -9.64 -1.73 22.26
CA ASP A 111 -9.75 -2.68 23.36
C ASP A 111 -11.20 -2.83 23.85
N GLU A 112 -11.90 -1.72 24.02
CA GLU A 112 -13.32 -1.71 24.36
C GLU A 112 -14.17 -2.40 23.28
N ALA A 113 -13.91 -2.11 22.01
CA ALA A 113 -14.66 -2.71 20.91
C ALA A 113 -14.36 -4.21 20.71
N MET A 114 -13.12 -4.65 20.94
CA MET A 114 -12.74 -6.07 20.96
C MET A 114 -13.50 -6.81 22.06
N THR A 115 -13.50 -6.27 23.28
CA THR A 115 -14.18 -6.88 24.44
C THR A 115 -15.69 -7.01 24.22
N ASN A 116 -16.30 -6.02 23.57
CA ASN A 116 -17.74 -6.00 23.31
C ASN A 116 -18.15 -6.67 21.98
N ASN A 117 -17.22 -7.30 21.24
CA ASN A 117 -17.45 -7.85 19.90
C ASN A 117 -18.01 -6.84 18.87
N ARG A 118 -17.70 -5.54 19.04
CA ARG A 118 -18.14 -4.44 18.16
C ARG A 118 -17.03 -3.92 17.24
N LEU A 119 -15.94 -4.67 17.09
CA LEU A 119 -14.80 -4.27 16.28
C LEU A 119 -15.17 -3.95 14.83
N LEU A 120 -16.13 -4.69 14.25
CA LEU A 120 -16.65 -4.46 12.90
C LEU A 120 -17.54 -3.22 12.76
N GLU A 121 -18.00 -2.65 13.89
CA GLU A 121 -18.86 -1.47 13.92
C GLU A 121 -18.04 -0.17 14.03
N LEU A 122 -16.83 -0.24 14.60
CA LEU A 122 -15.95 0.93 14.73
C LEU A 122 -15.73 1.70 13.41
N PRO A 123 -15.44 1.03 12.26
CA PRO A 123 -15.29 1.74 11.00
C PRO A 123 -16.56 2.49 10.59
N LYS A 124 -17.75 1.90 10.79
CA LYS A 124 -19.02 2.55 10.42
C LYS A 124 -19.26 3.81 11.24
N ILE A 125 -18.96 3.75 12.53
CA ILE A 125 -19.15 4.87 13.46
C ILE A 125 -18.14 5.98 13.16
N LEU A 126 -16.86 5.65 13.03
CA LEU A 126 -15.79 6.62 12.78
C LEU A 126 -15.86 7.24 11.38
N PHE A 127 -16.12 6.44 10.35
CA PHE A 127 -16.08 6.90 8.96
C PHE A 127 -17.42 7.44 8.43
N SER A 128 -18.52 7.31 9.18
CA SER A 128 -19.80 7.99 8.86
C SER A 128 -19.63 9.50 8.65
N ASN A 129 -18.69 10.12 9.39
CA ASN A 129 -18.32 11.53 9.26
C ASN A 129 -17.26 11.77 8.17
N PHE A 130 -16.40 10.78 7.87
CA PHE A 130 -15.38 10.88 6.82
C PHE A 130 -15.94 10.76 5.41
N ASP A 131 -17.08 10.07 5.22
CA ASP A 131 -17.75 9.99 3.92
C ASP A 131 -18.16 11.37 3.41
N GLN A 132 -18.42 12.35 4.28
CA GLN A 132 -18.63 13.74 3.86
C GLN A 132 -17.34 14.43 3.43
N ALA A 133 -16.19 14.06 3.99
CA ALA A 133 -14.88 14.65 3.71
C ALA A 133 -14.21 14.08 2.44
N PHE A 134 -14.35 12.78 2.17
CA PHE A 134 -13.74 12.11 1.00
C PHE A 134 -14.65 12.06 -0.25
N LYS A 135 -15.92 12.50 -0.16
CA LYS A 135 -16.78 12.74 -1.33
C LYS A 135 -16.19 13.79 -2.30
N LYS A 136 -15.17 14.55 -1.89
CA LYS A 136 -14.42 15.46 -2.78
C LYS A 136 -13.31 14.70 -3.51
N LYS A 137 -13.72 14.14 -4.66
CA LYS A 137 -12.97 13.34 -5.64
C LYS A 137 -12.64 11.93 -5.15
N PRO A 138 -13.00 10.89 -5.91
CA PRO A 138 -12.44 9.56 -5.65
C PRO A 138 -10.93 9.71 -5.64
N ILE A 139 -10.28 9.16 -4.61
CA ILE A 139 -8.90 8.74 -4.75
C ILE A 139 -8.97 7.69 -5.86
N LYS A 140 -8.83 8.14 -7.11
CA LYS A 140 -8.36 7.29 -8.17
C LYS A 140 -7.01 6.87 -7.62
N PHE A 141 -6.93 5.67 -7.03
CA PHE A 141 -5.78 4.85 -7.32
C PHE A 141 -5.80 4.80 -8.83
N PRO A 142 -4.90 5.52 -9.51
CA PRO A 142 -4.74 5.28 -10.92
C PRO A 142 -4.61 3.77 -11.05
N ALA A 143 -5.15 3.24 -12.14
CA ALA A 143 -4.59 2.03 -12.69
C ALA A 143 -3.12 2.35 -13.01
N TYR A 144 -2.27 2.49 -12.00
CA TYR A 144 -0.85 2.37 -12.12
C TYR A 144 -0.70 0.88 -12.42
N SER A 145 -0.84 0.53 -13.72
CA SER A 145 0.20 -0.28 -14.35
C SER A 145 1.48 0.19 -13.69
N CYS A 146 2.03 -0.67 -12.85
CA CYS A 146 2.97 -0.26 -11.84
C CYS A 146 3.98 0.76 -12.36
N ILE A 147 4.41 1.69 -11.52
CA ILE A 147 5.51 2.62 -11.78
C ILE A 147 6.82 1.86 -12.16
N ILE A 148 6.83 0.52 -12.11
CA ILE A 148 7.90 -0.38 -12.53
C ILE A 148 7.49 -1.36 -13.68
N CYS A 149 6.24 -1.38 -14.11
CA CYS A 149 5.73 -2.31 -15.12
C CYS A 149 4.95 -1.57 -16.23
N THR A 150 5.66 -0.90 -17.12
CA THR A 150 5.16 -0.60 -18.47
C THR A 150 6.21 -1.03 -19.49
N GLU A 151 6.07 -2.30 -19.88
CA GLU A 151 6.62 -3.07 -21.01
C GLU A 151 6.75 -4.50 -20.45
N THR A 152 5.89 -5.47 -20.78
CA THR A 152 5.82 -6.14 -22.08
C THR A 152 4.52 -6.94 -22.16
N ILE A 153 3.52 -6.45 -22.89
CA ILE A 153 2.55 -7.29 -23.61
C ILE A 153 2.39 -6.67 -25.00
N ARG A 154 3.37 -6.95 -25.85
CA ARG A 154 3.17 -7.14 -27.28
C ARG A 154 3.92 -8.42 -27.63
N ASN A 155 3.15 -9.49 -27.74
CA ASN A 155 3.24 -10.55 -28.74
C ASN A 155 2.01 -11.43 -28.55
#